data_AF-A0A921I4U3-F1
#
_entry.id   AF-A0A921I4U3-F1
#
_cell.length_a   1.000
_cell.length_b   1.000
_cell.length_c   1.000
_cell.angle_alpha   90.00
_cell.angle_beta   90.00
_cell.angle_gamma   90.00
#
_symmetry.space_group_name_H-M   'P 1'
#
loop_
_entity.id
_entity.type
_entity.pdbx_description
1 polymer ?
#
loop_
_entity_poly.entity_id
_entity_poly.type
_entity_poly.pdbx_seq_one_letter_code
_entity_poly.pdbx_strand_id
1 'polypeptide(L)' 'DDMSAHIKASLIGSSVTIPIKNHRLNLGTWQGVYLGEFRDGGDTRKLSITIL' A
#
# COMPACT_ATOMS: atom_id res chain seq x y z
N ASP A 1 9.07 16.84 -10.91
CA ASP A 1 8.80 17.56 -9.67
C ASP A 1 8.08 16.59 -8.74
N ASP A 2 8.83 16.01 -7.80
CA ASP A 2 8.38 14.90 -6.95
C ASP A 2 7.72 15.37 -5.65
N MET A 3 7.71 16.69 -5.37
CA MET A 3 7.22 17.22 -4.09
C MET A 3 5.74 16.88 -3.86
N SER A 4 4.91 16.92 -4.91
CA SER A 4 3.50 16.52 -4.83
C SER A 4 3.32 15.03 -4.51
N ALA A 5 4.20 14.16 -5.01
CA ALA A 5 4.18 12.74 -4.74
C ALA A 5 4.54 12.42 -3.28
N HIS A 6 5.51 13.15 -2.71
CA HIS A 6 5.88 13.01 -1.29
C HIS A 6 4.73 13.39 -0.35
N ILE A 7 4.01 14.47 -0.65
CA ILE A 7 2.85 14.89 0.15
C ILE A 7 1.74 13.84 0.08
N LYS A 8 1.40 13.33 -1.11
CA LYS A 8 0.39 12.28 -1.28
C LYS A 8 0.75 10.99 -0.55
N ALA A 9 2.00 10.55 -0.64
CA ALA A 9 2.49 9.36 0.04
C ALA A 9 2.41 9.49 1.57
N SER A 10 2.74 10.67 2.09
CA SER A 10 2.67 10.95 3.54
C SER A 10 1.22 10.98 4.04
N LEU A 11 0.28 11.46 3.24
CA LEU A 11 -1.14 11.51 3.60
C LEU A 11 -1.84 10.14 3.54
N ILE A 12 -1.52 9.31 2.54
CA ILE A 12 -2.14 7.98 2.38
C ILE A 12 -1.50 6.94 3.31
N GLY A 13 -0.21 7.09 3.59
CA GLY A 13 0.58 6.16 4.39
C GLY A 13 1.34 5.13 3.55
N SER A 14 2.42 4.62 4.13
CA SER A 14 3.34 3.68 3.48
C SER A 14 3.10 2.21 3.85
N SER A 15 2.16 1.93 4.75
CA SER A 15 1.86 0.58 5.22
C SER A 15 0.40 0.45 5.62
N VAL A 16 -0.08 -0.80 5.62
CA VAL A 16 -1.39 -1.18 6.12
C VAL A 16 -1.28 -2.48 6.90
N THR A 17 -2.09 -2.60 7.95
CA THR A 17 -2.20 -3.85 8.73
C THR A 17 -3.48 -4.56 8.34
N ILE A 18 -3.37 -5.82 7.92
CA ILE A 18 -4.50 -6.62 7.48
C ILE A 18 -4.63 -7.85 8.37
N PRO A 19 -5.78 -8.07 9.04
CA PRO A 19 -5.99 -9.26 9.84
C PRO A 19 -6.04 -10.51 8.95
N ILE A 20 -5.48 -11.62 9.45
CA ILE A 20 -5.54 -12.93 8.78
C ILE A 20 -6.51 -13.80 9.56
N LYS A 21 -7.49 -14.40 8.87
CA LYS A 21 -8.46 -15.34 9.44
C LYS A 21 -8.57 -16.56 8.53
N ASN A 22 -8.52 -17.76 9.11
CA ASN A 22 -8.62 -19.02 8.36
C ASN A 22 -7.65 -19.08 7.16
N HIS A 23 -6.39 -18.69 7.38
CA HIS A 23 -5.33 -18.64 6.36
C HIS A 23 -5.62 -17.73 5.16
N ARG A 24 -6.52 -16.75 5.29
CA ARG A 24 -6.83 -15.75 4.25
C ARG A 24 -6.79 -14.34 4.82
N LEU A 25 -6.44 -13.38 3.97
CA LEU A 25 -6.59 -11.95 4.29
C LEU A 25 -8.08 -11.67 4.55
N ASN A 26 -8.39 -11.11 5.72
CA ASN A 26 -9.76 -10.81 6.13
C ASN A 26 -10.19 -9.44 5.61
N LEU A 27 -10.40 -9.37 4.30
CA LEU A 27 -10.89 -8.20 3.57
C LEU A 27 -12.40 -8.33 3.32
N GLY A 28 -13.12 -7.21 3.38
CA GLY A 28 -14.50 -7.13 2.93
C GLY A 28 -14.63 -7.30 1.41
N THR A 29 -15.84 -7.58 0.93
CA THR A 29 -16.13 -7.86 -0.49
C THR A 29 -15.57 -6.81 -1.46
N TRP A 30 -15.48 -5.55 -1.02
CA TRP A 30 -15.03 -4.41 -1.84
C TRP A 30 -13.71 -3.80 -1.36
N GLN A 31 -13.01 -4.46 -0.43
CA GLN A 31 -11.71 -4.00 0.04
C GLN A 31 -10.60 -4.62 -0.82
N GLY A 32 -9.74 -3.76 -1.36
CA GLY A 32 -8.53 -4.14 -2.10
C GLY A 32 -7.29 -3.50 -1.49
N VAL A 33 -6.14 -4.13 -1.69
CA VAL A 33 -4.84 -3.59 -1.29
C VAL A 33 -4.16 -3.05 -2.53
N TYR A 34 -3.78 -1.78 -2.50
CA TYR A 34 -3.20 -1.09 -3.65
C TYR A 34 -1.85 -0.49 -3.29
N LEU A 35 -0.91 -0.57 -4.24
CA LEU A 35 0.30 0.23 -4.24
C LEU A 35 0.03 1.51 -5.02
N GLY A 36 -0.02 2.65 -4.33
CA GLY A 36 -0.16 3.96 -4.97
C GLY A 36 1.17 4.47 -5.49
N GLU A 37 1.38 4.41 -6.81
CA GLU A 37 2.49 5.12 -7.47
C GLU A 37 2.05 6.56 -7.76
N PHE A 38 2.70 7.54 -7.13
CA PHE A 38 2.34 8.95 -7.28
C PHE A 38 3.32 9.77 -8.12
N ARG A 39 4.42 9.16 -8.59
CA ARG A 39 5.34 9.80 -9.52
C ARG A 39 4.97 9.45 -10.95
N ASP A 40 5.11 10.43 -11.84
CA ASP A 40 5.09 10.16 -13.28
C ASP A 40 6.40 9.46 -13.68
N GLY A 41 6.30 8.32 -14.37
CA GLY A 41 7.47 7.48 -14.70
C GLY A 41 7.99 6.67 -13.49
N GLY A 42 7.08 6.07 -12.73
CA GLY A 42 7.41 5.17 -11.62
C GLY A 42 8.38 4.06 -12.02
N ASP A 43 9.29 3.73 -11.12
CA ASP A 43 10.25 2.64 -11.29
C ASP A 43 9.81 1.44 -10.43
N THR A 44 10.48 0.30 -10.56
CA THR A 44 10.14 -0.92 -9.81
C THR A 44 10.08 -0.66 -8.30
N ARG A 45 8.98 -1.09 -7.66
CA ARG A 45 8.78 -0.95 -6.21
C ARG A 45 8.99 -2.27 -5.49
N LYS A 46 9.38 -2.17 -4.22
CA LYS A 46 9.54 -3.32 -3.31
C LYS A 46 8.50 -3.21 -2.20
N LEU A 47 7.84 -4.32 -1.90
CA LEU A 47 6.92 -4.44 -0.77
C LEU A 47 7.51 -5.42 0.23
N SER A 48 7.50 -5.05 1.50
CA SER A 48 7.86 -5.94 2.61
C SER A 48 6.59 -6.40 3.31
N ILE A 49 6.51 -7.70 3.60
CA ILE A 49 5.36 -8.32 4.28
C ILE A 49 5.88 -9.01 5.54
N THR A 50 5.28 -8.68 6.67
CA THR A 50 5.57 -9.31 7.96
C THR A 50 4.33 -10.03 8.44
N ILE A 51 4.48 -11.32 8.77
CA ILE A 51 3.45 -12.11 9.44
C ILE A 51 3.83 -12.18 10.91
N LEU A 52 2.93 -11.75 11.78
CA LEU A 52 3.07 -11.75 13.23
C LEU A 52 2.37 -12.98 13.84
#